data_AF-A0A6G0WQI9-F1
#
_entry.id   AF-A0A6G0WQI9-F1
#
_cell.length_a   1.000
_cell.length_b   1.000
_cell.length_c   1.000
_cell.angle_alpha   90.00
_cell.angle_beta   90.00
_cell.angle_gamma   90.00
#
_symmetry.space_group_name_H-M   'P 1'
#
loop_
_entity.id
_entity.type
_entity.pdbx_description
1 polymer ?
#
loop_
_entity_poly.entity_id
_entity_poly.type
_entity_poly.pdbx_seq_one_letter_code
_entity_poly.pdbx_strand_id
1 'polypeptide(L)'
;MWWRALVVLLAVVHDVFGVPVVVFPNGKAVGGRTIDLTPDQFKSRQALAAYLSTIAALDYHGDRVYKASGELVESFDQLVEDDHLYVVAPGMELLVSAPVTQVEEEVSTQARLTFINKYDFPVDVYWFQKKLYPLDKGETQAFRVHHDDEIFVQDAAGNVLFEHHVNVHHSNDLEFTLPGGISIEFRNQFESDPVDIYWFDRLHGKVGPKQTIVFNSADGNEFTLRDSRGNHLAKVVLQDAYGPHQHFAVPLDEGHQEL
;
A
#
# COMPACT_ATOMS: atom_id res chain seq x y z
N MET A 1 -7.99 7.02 -65.81
CA MET A 1 -7.32 5.96 -65.04
C MET A 1 -6.13 6.60 -64.31
N TRP A 2 -6.35 7.22 -63.15
CA TRP A 2 -5.32 7.94 -62.39
C TRP A 2 -5.31 7.34 -60.98
N TRP A 3 -4.22 6.66 -60.63
CA TRP A 3 -4.05 5.94 -59.37
C TRP A 3 -3.63 6.92 -58.27
N ARG A 4 -4.35 6.94 -57.16
CA ARG A 4 -3.97 7.66 -55.94
C ARG A 4 -2.89 6.86 -55.20
N ALA A 5 -1.71 7.43 -55.02
CA ALA A 5 -0.73 6.91 -54.08
C ALA A 5 -1.21 7.18 -52.65
N LEU A 6 -1.58 6.13 -51.93
CA LEU A 6 -1.88 6.17 -50.50
C LEU A 6 -0.54 6.05 -49.76
N VAL A 7 -0.07 7.12 -49.13
CA VAL A 7 1.05 7.06 -48.19
C VAL A 7 0.48 6.57 -46.86
N VAL A 8 0.79 5.33 -46.49
CA VAL A 8 0.49 4.79 -45.17
C VAL A 8 1.59 5.29 -44.22
N LEU A 9 1.23 6.26 -43.38
CA LEU A 9 2.01 6.62 -42.20
C LEU A 9 1.87 5.46 -41.19
N LEU A 10 2.87 4.59 -41.12
CA LEU A 10 3.03 3.70 -39.98
C LEU A 10 3.41 4.57 -38.78
N ALA A 11 2.46 4.77 -37.87
CA ALA A 11 2.79 5.17 -36.51
C ALA A 11 3.49 3.98 -35.86
N VAL A 12 4.81 4.08 -35.64
CA VAL A 12 5.52 3.19 -34.73
C VAL A 12 5.05 3.57 -33.34
N VAL A 13 4.09 2.81 -32.82
CA VAL A 13 3.78 2.80 -31.39
C VAL A 13 5.00 2.16 -30.74
N HIS A 14 5.92 2.99 -30.23
CA HIS A 14 6.91 2.49 -29.29
C HIS A 14 6.10 2.19 -28.03
N ASP A 15 5.93 0.91 -27.71
CA ASP A 15 5.61 0.53 -26.35
C ASP A 15 6.76 1.06 -25.48
N VAL A 16 6.48 2.13 -24.74
CA VAL A 16 7.40 2.66 -23.75
C VAL A 16 7.31 1.71 -22.57
N PHE A 17 8.08 0.62 -22.61
CA PHE A 17 8.29 -0.21 -21.44
C PHE A 17 9.04 0.64 -20.42
N GLY A 18 8.49 0.75 -19.21
CA GLY A 18 9.17 1.41 -18.10
C GLY A 18 10.43 0.64 -17.71
N VAL A 19 11.40 1.34 -17.12
CA VAL A 19 12.58 0.75 -16.48
C VAL A 19 12.22 0.53 -15.01
N PRO A 20 12.11 -0.72 -14.53
CA PRO A 20 11.87 -0.98 -13.11
C PRO A 20 13.10 -0.53 -12.32
N VAL A 21 12.90 0.31 -11.30
CA VAL A 21 13.96 0.72 -10.37
C VAL A 21 13.47 0.57 -8.94
N VAL A 22 14.38 0.43 -7.99
CA VAL A 22 14.04 0.31 -6.56
C VAL A 22 14.43 1.61 -5.84
N VAL A 23 13.47 2.29 -5.24
CA VAL A 23 13.70 3.59 -4.60
C VAL A 23 13.70 3.47 -3.08
N PHE A 24 14.77 3.96 -2.46
CA PHE A 24 14.97 3.98 -1.03
C PHE A 24 14.94 5.42 -0.48
N PRO A 25 14.44 5.62 0.76
CA PRO A 25 14.73 6.83 1.51
C PRO A 25 16.24 6.98 1.74
N ASN A 26 16.74 8.21 1.77
CA ASN A 26 18.14 8.52 2.02
C ASN A 26 18.61 7.89 3.36
N GLY A 27 19.71 7.14 3.35
CA GLY A 27 20.24 6.45 4.53
C GLY A 27 19.63 5.08 4.83
N LYS A 28 18.64 4.61 4.08
CA LYS A 28 17.99 3.30 4.31
C LYS A 28 18.51 2.24 3.34
N ALA A 29 18.81 1.05 3.83
CA ALA A 29 19.24 -0.10 3.02
C ALA A 29 18.15 -1.18 2.85
N VAL A 30 16.96 -0.96 3.42
CA VAL A 30 15.81 -1.90 3.43
C VAL A 30 14.51 -1.12 3.26
N GLY A 31 13.46 -1.79 2.77
CA GLY A 31 12.14 -1.17 2.54
C GLY A 31 12.08 -0.26 1.31
N GLY A 32 12.88 -0.56 0.28
CA GLY A 32 12.81 0.12 -1.01
C GLY A 32 11.54 -0.26 -1.76
N ARG A 33 11.08 0.64 -2.64
CA ARG A 33 9.86 0.44 -3.44
C ARG A 33 10.21 0.33 -4.92
N THR A 34 9.73 -0.72 -5.56
CA THR A 34 9.89 -0.90 -7.01
C THR A 34 8.93 0.03 -7.76
N ILE A 35 9.47 0.80 -8.70
CA ILE A 35 8.76 1.80 -9.49
C ILE A 35 9.17 1.64 -10.94
N ASP A 36 8.18 1.49 -11.82
CA ASP A 36 8.39 1.50 -13.27
C ASP A 36 8.54 2.94 -13.76
N LEU A 37 9.78 3.34 -14.05
CA LEU A 37 10.08 4.66 -14.56
C LEU A 37 9.92 4.73 -16.07
N THR A 38 9.16 5.72 -16.56
CA THR A 38 9.07 6.04 -17.98
C THR A 38 9.75 7.38 -18.29
N PRO A 39 10.19 7.63 -19.54
CA PRO A 39 10.81 8.89 -19.93
C PRO A 39 9.97 10.14 -19.58
N ASP A 40 8.64 10.02 -19.60
CA ASP A 40 7.71 11.12 -19.30
C ASP A 40 7.80 11.62 -17.85
N GLN A 41 8.34 10.81 -16.94
CA GLN A 41 8.55 11.17 -15.53
C GLN A 41 9.90 11.87 -15.32
N PHE A 42 10.82 11.75 -16.29
CA PHE A 42 12.15 12.35 -16.26
C PHE A 42 12.22 13.62 -17.13
N LYS A 43 11.31 14.58 -16.89
CA LYS A 43 11.33 15.89 -17.61
C LYS A 43 12.50 16.78 -17.19
N SER A 44 12.98 16.61 -15.96
CA SER A 44 14.17 17.24 -15.38
C SER A 44 14.58 16.46 -14.12
N ARG A 45 15.78 16.71 -13.61
CA ARG A 45 16.26 16.10 -12.35
C ARG A 45 15.32 16.38 -11.18
N GLN A 46 14.85 17.62 -11.08
CA GLN A 46 13.90 18.02 -10.05
C GLN A 46 12.52 17.36 -10.24
N ALA A 47 12.07 17.19 -11.48
CA ALA A 47 10.81 16.50 -11.75
C ALA A 47 10.87 15.02 -11.36
N LEU A 48 11.99 14.34 -11.65
CA LEU A 48 12.22 12.97 -11.19
C LEU A 48 12.23 12.89 -9.67
N ALA A 49 13.03 13.74 -8.99
CA ALA A 49 13.12 13.73 -7.54
C ALA A 49 11.76 13.96 -6.86
N ALA A 50 10.97 14.91 -7.37
CA ALA A 50 9.63 15.19 -6.88
C ALA A 50 8.65 14.04 -7.13
N TYR A 51 8.71 13.43 -8.32
CA TYR A 51 7.92 12.25 -8.66
C TYR A 51 8.22 11.09 -7.71
N LEU A 52 9.50 10.72 -7.58
CA LEU A 52 9.95 9.63 -6.71
C LEU A 52 9.63 9.89 -5.24
N SER A 53 9.76 11.12 -4.76
CA SER A 53 9.36 11.49 -3.39
C SER A 53 7.89 11.19 -3.12
N THR A 54 7.04 11.41 -4.12
CA THR A 54 5.59 11.23 -4.01
C THR A 54 5.22 9.75 -4.11
N ILE A 55 5.69 9.06 -5.15
CA ILE A 55 5.27 7.69 -5.43
C ILE A 55 5.91 6.67 -4.47
N ALA A 56 7.13 6.93 -3.98
CA ALA A 56 7.74 6.13 -2.94
C ALA A 56 7.22 6.47 -1.52
N ALA A 57 6.26 7.40 -1.42
CA ALA A 57 5.68 7.88 -0.16
C ALA A 57 6.75 8.30 0.87
N LEU A 58 7.75 9.07 0.43
CA LEU A 58 8.78 9.58 1.32
C LEU A 58 8.19 10.70 2.20
N ASP A 59 8.63 10.77 3.45
CA ASP A 59 8.24 11.83 4.40
C ASP A 59 8.80 13.23 4.02
N TYR A 60 9.54 13.33 2.92
CA TYR A 60 10.18 14.56 2.44
C TYR A 60 10.19 14.65 0.91
N HIS A 61 10.31 15.88 0.41
CA HIS A 61 10.53 16.15 -1.01
C HIS A 61 12.02 16.30 -1.33
N GLY A 62 12.52 15.38 -2.15
CA GLY A 62 13.88 15.42 -2.68
C GLY A 62 14.09 16.43 -3.80
N ASP A 63 15.33 16.85 -3.99
CA ASP A 63 15.78 17.66 -5.11
C ASP A 63 16.78 16.95 -6.03
N ARG A 64 17.34 15.82 -5.56
CA ARG A 64 18.38 15.04 -6.24
C ARG A 64 18.09 13.56 -6.06
N VAL A 65 18.48 12.77 -7.07
CA VAL A 65 18.37 11.31 -7.07
C VAL A 65 19.75 10.74 -7.35
N TYR A 66 20.20 9.80 -6.54
CA TYR A 66 21.49 9.14 -6.68
C TYR A 66 21.31 7.64 -6.82
N LYS A 67 22.18 6.99 -7.58
CA LYS A 67 22.31 5.53 -7.56
C LYS A 67 22.97 5.07 -6.26
N ALA A 68 22.85 3.79 -5.94
CA ALA A 68 23.61 3.15 -4.87
C ALA A 68 25.13 3.28 -5.04
N SER A 69 25.62 3.46 -6.27
CA SER A 69 27.04 3.76 -6.56
C SER A 69 27.48 5.15 -6.07
N GLY A 70 26.54 6.02 -5.67
CA GLY A 70 26.80 7.42 -5.34
C GLY A 70 26.77 8.35 -6.56
N GLU A 71 26.48 7.83 -7.75
CA GLU A 71 26.36 8.62 -8.97
C GLU A 71 25.03 9.38 -8.99
N LEU A 72 25.09 10.68 -9.32
CA LEU A 72 23.90 11.49 -9.52
C LEU A 72 23.19 11.07 -10.82
N VAL A 73 21.89 10.82 -10.74
CA VAL A 73 21.08 10.52 -11.92
C VAL A 73 20.74 11.84 -12.62
N GLU A 74 21.30 12.04 -13.81
CA GLU A 74 21.16 13.26 -14.61
C GLU A 74 20.18 13.11 -15.78
N SER A 75 19.97 11.89 -16.28
CA SER A 75 19.04 11.59 -17.37
C SER A 75 18.41 10.21 -17.24
N PHE A 76 17.30 9.99 -17.96
CA PHE A 76 16.61 8.70 -18.01
C PHE A 76 17.50 7.58 -18.56
N ASP A 77 18.32 7.86 -19.58
CA ASP A 77 19.19 6.87 -20.23
C ASP A 77 20.26 6.27 -19.31
N GLN A 78 20.48 6.86 -18.13
CA GLN A 78 21.38 6.31 -17.13
C GLN A 78 20.75 5.19 -16.32
N LEU A 79 19.42 5.07 -16.31
CA LEU A 79 18.70 4.09 -15.52
C LEU A 79 18.73 2.73 -16.21
N VAL A 80 18.99 1.70 -15.42
CA VAL A 80 18.85 0.30 -15.83
C VAL A 80 17.88 -0.41 -14.90
N GLU A 81 17.38 -1.55 -15.36
CA GLU A 81 16.52 -2.42 -14.57
C GLU A 81 17.18 -2.75 -13.22
N ASP A 82 16.39 -2.67 -12.16
CA ASP A 82 16.75 -2.91 -10.76
C ASP A 82 17.79 -1.93 -10.19
N ASP A 83 17.96 -0.75 -10.81
CA ASP A 83 18.79 0.31 -10.21
C ASP A 83 18.24 0.71 -8.84
N HIS A 84 19.10 0.67 -7.82
CA HIS A 84 18.78 1.17 -6.49
C HIS A 84 19.01 2.68 -6.42
N LEU A 85 17.94 3.44 -6.23
CA LEU A 85 17.93 4.89 -6.23
C LEU A 85 17.66 5.47 -4.84
N TYR A 86 18.30 6.58 -4.54
CA TYR A 86 18.19 7.31 -3.28
C TYR A 86 17.78 8.74 -3.57
N VAL A 87 16.66 9.16 -2.99
CA VAL A 87 16.15 10.52 -3.12
C VAL A 87 16.68 11.37 -1.97
N VAL A 88 17.34 12.49 -2.26
CA VAL A 88 17.99 13.35 -1.24
C VAL A 88 17.29 14.71 -1.20
N ALA A 89 17.02 15.21 0.01
CA ALA A 89 16.41 16.53 0.22
C ALA A 89 17.42 17.68 0.05
N PRO A 90 16.94 18.91 -0.19
CA PRO A 90 17.80 20.09 -0.24
C PRO A 90 18.64 20.25 1.03
N GLY A 91 19.95 20.49 0.86
CA GLY A 91 20.86 20.71 1.98
C GLY A 91 21.24 19.46 2.78
N MET A 92 20.71 18.28 2.43
CA MET A 92 21.16 17.01 3.00
C MET A 92 22.30 16.40 2.17
N GLU A 93 23.20 15.71 2.86
CA GLU A 93 24.20 14.86 2.23
C GLU A 93 23.59 13.51 1.85
N LEU A 94 24.14 12.90 0.80
CA LEU A 94 23.80 11.53 0.44
C LEU A 94 24.35 10.59 1.52
N LEU A 95 23.46 9.83 2.14
CA LEU A 95 23.82 8.77 3.08
C LEU A 95 23.61 7.45 2.36
N VAL A 96 24.64 6.96 1.68
CA VAL A 96 24.58 5.63 1.05
C VAL A 96 24.82 4.59 2.14
N SER A 97 23.75 3.88 2.50
CA SER A 97 23.89 2.61 3.20
C SER A 97 23.98 1.54 2.13
N ALA A 98 25.09 0.80 2.05
CA ALA A 98 25.23 -0.28 1.08
C ALA A 98 24.00 -1.20 1.19
N PRO A 99 23.30 -1.51 0.07
CA PRO A 99 22.19 -2.43 0.13
C PRO A 99 22.71 -3.72 0.74
N VAL A 100 22.06 -4.18 1.82
CA VAL A 100 22.38 -5.49 2.35
C VAL A 100 22.02 -6.45 1.24
N THR A 101 23.01 -7.15 0.68
CA THR A 101 22.77 -8.30 -0.20
C THR A 101 22.17 -9.39 0.68
N GLN A 102 20.92 -9.21 1.10
CA GLN A 102 20.10 -10.37 1.34
C GLN A 102 20.05 -11.07 0.00
N VAL A 103 20.41 -12.35 0.01
CA VAL A 103 20.05 -13.23 -1.08
C VAL A 103 18.56 -12.98 -1.29
N GLU A 104 18.20 -12.29 -2.37
CA GLU A 104 16.83 -12.27 -2.85
C GLU A 104 16.55 -13.74 -3.19
N GLU A 105 16.08 -14.48 -2.19
CA GLU A 105 15.00 -15.42 -2.44
C GLU A 105 14.07 -14.65 -3.38
N GLU A 106 13.85 -15.12 -4.61
CA GLU A 106 12.88 -14.54 -5.52
C GLU A 106 11.60 -14.36 -4.70
N VAL A 107 11.38 -13.14 -4.19
CA VAL A 107 10.23 -12.86 -3.36
C VAL A 107 9.11 -12.91 -4.38
N SER A 108 8.36 -14.00 -4.34
CA SER A 108 7.21 -14.16 -5.20
C SER A 108 6.38 -12.89 -5.04
N THR A 109 6.36 -12.05 -6.07
CA THR A 109 5.52 -10.85 -6.10
C THR A 109 4.05 -11.24 -6.16
N GLN A 110 3.75 -12.53 -6.31
CA GLN A 110 2.43 -13.11 -6.30
C GLN A 110 2.18 -13.91 -5.03
N ALA A 111 1.01 -13.71 -4.44
CA ALA A 111 0.42 -14.62 -3.47
C ALA A 111 -0.87 -15.22 -4.03
N ARG A 112 -1.24 -16.37 -3.49
CA ARG A 112 -2.57 -16.94 -3.61
C ARG A 112 -3.36 -16.56 -2.37
N LEU A 113 -4.48 -15.89 -2.58
CA LEU A 113 -5.36 -15.46 -1.52
C LEU A 113 -6.68 -16.24 -1.61
N THR A 114 -6.99 -16.99 -0.57
CA THR A 114 -8.17 -17.87 -0.50
C THR A 114 -9.16 -17.32 0.52
N PHE A 115 -10.39 -17.07 0.08
CA PHE A 115 -11.49 -16.68 0.95
C PHE A 115 -12.45 -17.84 1.16
N ILE A 116 -12.91 -18.02 2.40
CA ILE A 116 -13.96 -18.96 2.77
C ILE A 116 -15.12 -18.16 3.38
N ASN A 117 -16.20 -17.96 2.64
CA ASN A 117 -17.36 -17.22 3.15
C ASN A 117 -18.20 -18.09 4.11
N LYS A 118 -18.11 -17.81 5.41
CA LYS A 118 -18.95 -18.38 6.48
C LYS A 118 -20.08 -17.44 6.91
N TYR A 119 -20.20 -16.24 6.36
CA TYR A 119 -21.42 -15.44 6.54
C TYR A 119 -22.63 -16.21 6.04
N ASP A 120 -23.80 -15.94 6.60
CA ASP A 120 -25.05 -16.56 6.18
C ASP A 120 -25.70 -15.86 4.98
N PHE A 121 -24.98 -14.93 4.35
CA PHE A 121 -25.34 -14.16 3.17
C PHE A 121 -24.14 -14.04 2.19
N PRO A 122 -24.38 -13.76 0.89
CA PRO A 122 -23.31 -13.54 -0.08
C PRO A 122 -22.57 -12.22 0.18
N VAL A 123 -21.29 -12.18 -0.16
CA VAL A 123 -20.44 -10.98 -0.05
C VAL A 123 -19.75 -10.71 -1.38
N ASP A 124 -19.34 -9.48 -1.61
CA ASP A 124 -18.64 -9.08 -2.83
C ASP A 124 -17.16 -8.86 -2.52
N VAL A 125 -16.28 -9.56 -3.25
CA VAL A 125 -14.83 -9.37 -3.20
C VAL A 125 -14.45 -8.30 -4.21
N TYR A 126 -13.68 -7.30 -3.77
CA TYR A 126 -13.15 -6.21 -4.56
C TYR A 126 -11.63 -6.26 -4.56
N TRP A 127 -11.04 -5.90 -5.69
CA TRP A 127 -9.64 -5.54 -5.81
C TRP A 127 -9.58 -4.04 -6.08
N PHE A 128 -8.95 -3.29 -5.18
CA PHE A 128 -9.12 -1.84 -5.09
C PHE A 128 -10.62 -1.49 -5.07
N GLN A 129 -11.06 -0.65 -6.01
CA GLN A 129 -12.47 -0.25 -6.14
C GLN A 129 -13.26 -1.09 -7.14
N LYS A 130 -12.63 -2.10 -7.77
CA LYS A 130 -13.26 -2.92 -8.79
C LYS A 130 -13.79 -4.21 -8.18
N LYS A 131 -15.11 -4.41 -8.30
CA LYS A 131 -15.73 -5.69 -7.95
C LYS A 131 -15.11 -6.80 -8.78
N LEU A 132 -14.50 -7.77 -8.10
CA LEU A 132 -13.82 -8.89 -8.72
C LEU A 132 -14.76 -10.09 -8.83
N TYR A 133 -15.41 -10.45 -7.72
CA TYR A 133 -16.17 -11.69 -7.64
C TYR A 133 -17.26 -11.61 -6.56
N PRO A 134 -18.51 -11.98 -6.87
CA PRO A 134 -19.52 -12.25 -5.85
C PRO A 134 -19.25 -13.63 -5.22
N LEU A 135 -19.01 -13.67 -3.91
CA LEU A 135 -18.71 -14.88 -3.15
C LEU A 135 -19.96 -15.33 -2.37
N ASP A 136 -20.56 -16.42 -2.80
CA ASP A 136 -21.78 -16.97 -2.22
C ASP A 136 -21.57 -17.48 -0.79
N LYS A 137 -22.67 -17.63 -0.05
CA LYS A 137 -22.66 -18.24 1.28
C LYS A 137 -22.03 -19.63 1.24
N GLY A 138 -21.05 -19.87 2.11
CA GLY A 138 -20.36 -21.15 2.21
C GLY A 138 -19.32 -21.39 1.11
N GLU A 139 -19.21 -20.48 0.13
CA GLU A 139 -18.29 -20.61 -0.99
C GLU A 139 -16.85 -20.40 -0.56
N THR A 140 -15.93 -21.12 -1.20
CA THR A 140 -14.49 -20.91 -1.07
C THR A 140 -13.93 -20.56 -2.44
N GLN A 141 -13.22 -19.45 -2.53
CA GLN A 141 -12.62 -18.99 -3.78
C GLN A 141 -11.21 -18.49 -3.56
N ALA A 142 -10.30 -18.86 -4.46
CA ALA A 142 -8.93 -18.40 -4.45
C ALA A 142 -8.65 -17.45 -5.62
N PHE A 143 -7.80 -16.48 -5.37
CA PHE A 143 -7.38 -15.45 -6.31
C PHE A 143 -5.85 -15.39 -6.35
N ARG A 144 -5.29 -15.04 -7.50
CA ARG A 144 -3.90 -14.60 -7.57
C ARG A 144 -3.89 -13.11 -7.35
N VAL A 145 -3.04 -12.67 -6.43
CA VAL A 145 -2.85 -11.28 -6.04
C VAL A 145 -1.37 -10.97 -6.06
N HIS A 146 -1.02 -9.70 -6.16
CA HIS A 146 0.35 -9.22 -6.09
C HIS A 146 0.62 -8.55 -4.75
N HIS A 147 1.89 -8.40 -4.41
CA HIS A 147 2.30 -7.52 -3.33
C HIS A 147 1.68 -6.14 -3.49
N ASP A 148 1.22 -5.57 -2.38
CA ASP A 148 0.53 -4.28 -2.30
C ASP A 148 -0.86 -4.22 -2.93
N ASP A 149 -1.42 -5.37 -3.33
CA ASP A 149 -2.83 -5.43 -3.70
C ASP A 149 -3.72 -5.12 -2.49
N GLU A 150 -4.70 -4.24 -2.70
CA GLU A 150 -5.77 -3.98 -1.74
C GLU A 150 -6.99 -4.83 -2.05
N ILE A 151 -7.42 -5.63 -1.07
CA ILE A 151 -8.58 -6.49 -1.19
C ILE A 151 -9.64 -6.09 -0.16
N PHE A 152 -10.88 -5.95 -0.61
CA PHE A 152 -12.03 -5.65 0.24
C PHE A 152 -13.09 -6.71 0.08
N VAL A 153 -13.83 -6.97 1.15
CA VAL A 153 -15.05 -7.74 1.13
C VAL A 153 -16.17 -6.85 1.63
N GLN A 154 -17.24 -6.72 0.87
CA GLN A 154 -18.38 -5.89 1.22
C GLN A 154 -19.68 -6.70 1.25
N ASP A 155 -20.64 -6.26 2.07
CA ASP A 155 -22.02 -6.74 1.97
C ASP A 155 -22.78 -6.05 0.81
N ALA A 156 -24.02 -6.46 0.59
CA ALA A 156 -24.89 -5.89 -0.44
C ALA A 156 -25.26 -4.41 -0.19
N ALA A 157 -25.07 -3.89 1.02
CA ALA A 157 -25.28 -2.48 1.37
C ALA A 157 -24.02 -1.63 1.16
N GLY A 158 -22.89 -2.24 0.80
CA GLY A 158 -21.60 -1.57 0.60
C GLY A 158 -20.80 -1.38 1.89
N ASN A 159 -21.19 -2.03 2.99
CA ASN A 159 -20.41 -2.00 4.22
C ASN A 159 -19.20 -2.91 4.05
N VAL A 160 -18.00 -2.42 4.40
CA VAL A 160 -16.77 -3.22 4.40
C VAL A 160 -16.80 -4.18 5.58
N LEU A 161 -16.69 -5.48 5.29
CA LEU A 161 -16.73 -6.57 6.26
C LEU A 161 -15.35 -7.16 6.55
N PHE A 162 -14.44 -7.06 5.59
CA PHE A 162 -13.05 -7.50 5.68
C PHE A 162 -12.20 -6.72 4.70
N GLU A 163 -10.95 -6.50 5.06
CA GLU A 163 -9.98 -5.75 4.27
C GLU A 163 -8.58 -6.32 4.50
N HIS A 164 -7.79 -6.41 3.44
CA HIS A 164 -6.44 -6.92 3.50
C HIS A 164 -5.54 -6.22 2.48
N HIS A 165 -4.34 -5.87 2.94
CA HIS A 165 -3.25 -5.43 2.10
C HIS A 165 -2.26 -6.57 1.95
N VAL A 166 -2.03 -7.01 0.71
CA VAL A 166 -1.25 -8.20 0.44
C VAL A 166 0.22 -7.94 0.70
N ASN A 167 0.72 -8.52 1.80
CA ASN A 167 2.14 -8.54 2.10
C ASN A 167 2.71 -9.94 1.87
N VAL A 168 3.33 -10.13 0.70
CA VAL A 168 3.92 -11.42 0.30
C VAL A 168 5.19 -11.78 1.08
N HIS A 169 5.78 -10.82 1.81
CA HIS A 169 6.95 -11.10 2.66
C HIS A 169 6.63 -12.02 3.83
N HIS A 170 5.36 -12.21 4.18
CA HIS A 170 4.94 -13.08 5.28
C HIS A 170 4.48 -14.47 4.81
N SER A 171 3.85 -14.58 3.64
CA SER A 171 3.44 -15.85 3.02
C SER A 171 2.99 -15.65 1.56
N ASN A 172 3.25 -16.66 0.72
CA ASN A 172 2.75 -16.72 -0.66
C ASN A 172 1.39 -17.43 -0.77
N ASP A 173 0.90 -18.04 0.31
CA ASP A 173 -0.44 -18.61 0.42
C ASP A 173 -1.12 -18.00 1.66
N LEU A 174 -2.20 -17.26 1.44
CA LEU A 174 -2.99 -16.58 2.46
C LEU A 174 -4.41 -17.14 2.44
N GLU A 175 -4.91 -17.56 3.59
CA GLU A 175 -6.28 -18.09 3.72
C GLU A 175 -7.06 -17.30 4.78
N PHE A 176 -8.23 -16.80 4.39
CA PHE A 176 -9.11 -16.02 5.24
C PHE A 176 -10.48 -16.69 5.31
N THR A 177 -10.88 -17.08 6.51
CA THR A 177 -12.28 -17.42 6.81
C THR A 177 -13.05 -16.13 7.09
N LEU A 178 -14.26 -15.96 6.57
CA LEU A 178 -15.06 -14.74 6.70
C LEU A 178 -16.38 -15.02 7.41
N PRO A 179 -16.72 -14.40 8.54
CA PRO A 179 -15.86 -13.51 9.33
C PRO A 179 -14.66 -14.27 9.90
N GLY A 180 -13.51 -13.61 9.93
CA GLY A 180 -12.25 -14.12 10.49
C GLY A 180 -11.11 -13.13 10.23
N GLY A 181 -9.91 -13.48 10.69
CA GLY A 181 -8.83 -12.52 10.94
C GLY A 181 -8.89 -11.99 12.38
N ILE A 182 -8.18 -10.89 12.63
CA ILE A 182 -8.21 -10.18 13.91
C ILE A 182 -9.48 -9.33 13.93
N SER A 183 -10.37 -9.59 14.89
CA SER A 183 -11.50 -8.71 15.20
C SER A 183 -11.00 -7.55 16.04
N ILE A 184 -11.21 -6.32 15.58
CA ILE A 184 -10.72 -5.10 16.23
C ILE A 184 -11.89 -4.25 16.67
N GLU A 185 -11.94 -3.92 17.96
CA GLU A 185 -12.91 -3.00 18.53
C GLU A 185 -12.27 -1.65 18.83
N PHE A 186 -12.73 -0.59 18.17
CA PHE A 186 -12.36 0.78 18.52
C PHE A 186 -13.41 1.40 19.43
N ARG A 187 -12.97 1.92 20.58
CA ARG A 187 -13.82 2.53 21.61
C ARG A 187 -13.51 4.02 21.72
N ASN A 188 -14.47 4.87 21.43
CA ASN A 188 -14.33 6.30 21.65
C ASN A 188 -14.75 6.66 23.09
N GLN A 189 -13.79 7.01 23.94
CA GLN A 189 -14.07 7.43 25.32
C GLN A 189 -14.33 8.93 25.47
N PHE A 190 -14.21 9.74 24.41
CA PHE A 190 -14.58 11.15 24.49
C PHE A 190 -16.07 11.33 24.75
N GLU A 191 -16.41 12.38 25.51
CA GLU A 191 -17.80 12.75 25.84
C GLU A 191 -18.51 13.44 24.67
N SER A 192 -17.77 14.20 23.85
CA SER A 192 -18.34 15.11 22.86
C SER A 192 -17.81 14.94 21.44
N ASP A 193 -16.58 14.46 21.29
CA ASP A 193 -15.89 14.47 20.01
C ASP A 193 -15.90 13.10 19.34
N PRO A 194 -16.27 13.00 18.05
CA PRO A 194 -16.16 11.76 17.32
C PRO A 194 -14.69 11.48 16.97
N VAL A 195 -14.38 10.21 16.74
CA VAL A 195 -13.07 9.77 16.27
C VAL A 195 -13.21 9.22 14.87
N ASP A 196 -12.40 9.74 13.96
CA ASP A 196 -12.28 9.26 12.59
C ASP A 196 -11.19 8.19 12.53
N ILE A 197 -11.51 7.04 11.96
CA ILE A 197 -10.61 5.91 11.79
C ILE A 197 -10.22 5.85 10.33
N TYR A 198 -8.93 6.00 10.09
CA TYR A 198 -8.30 5.92 8.79
C TYR A 198 -7.57 4.59 8.69
N TRP A 199 -7.69 3.97 7.53
CA TRP A 199 -6.78 2.94 7.07
C TRP A 199 -5.99 3.55 5.92
N PHE A 200 -4.67 3.63 6.06
CA PHE A 200 -3.82 4.53 5.26
C PHE A 200 -4.35 5.98 5.26
N ASP A 201 -4.69 6.53 4.10
CA ASP A 201 -5.22 7.87 3.89
C ASP A 201 -6.75 7.90 3.73
N ARG A 202 -7.41 6.74 3.75
CA ARG A 202 -8.86 6.61 3.53
C ARG A 202 -9.62 6.56 4.84
N LEU A 203 -10.65 7.40 4.95
CA LEU A 203 -11.61 7.33 6.05
C LEU A 203 -12.37 5.99 5.98
N HIS A 204 -12.10 5.12 6.93
CA HIS A 204 -12.66 3.77 7.01
C HIS A 204 -13.91 3.74 7.90
N GLY A 205 -13.91 4.51 8.99
CA GLY A 205 -15.06 4.57 9.89
C GLY A 205 -15.05 5.80 10.77
N LYS A 206 -16.21 6.09 11.38
CA LYS A 206 -16.37 7.18 12.35
C LYS A 206 -17.05 6.63 13.59
N VAL A 207 -16.44 6.85 14.74
CA VAL A 207 -16.96 6.42 16.05
C VAL A 207 -17.48 7.62 16.79
N GLY A 208 -18.80 7.65 17.02
CA GLY A 208 -19.42 8.71 17.81
C GLY A 208 -18.92 8.72 19.26
N PRO A 209 -19.15 9.82 20.00
CA PRO A 209 -18.78 9.90 21.42
C PRO A 209 -19.41 8.76 22.22
N LYS A 210 -18.62 8.12 23.09
CA LYS A 210 -19.03 6.95 23.88
C LYS A 210 -19.54 5.75 23.07
N GLN A 211 -19.21 5.69 21.79
CA GLN A 211 -19.58 4.56 20.93
C GLN A 211 -18.39 3.64 20.67
N THR A 212 -18.72 2.48 20.12
CA THR A 212 -17.76 1.47 19.67
C THR A 212 -18.06 1.09 18.23
N ILE A 213 -17.03 0.71 17.49
CA ILE A 213 -17.16 0.08 16.18
C ILE A 213 -16.24 -1.14 16.13
N VAL A 214 -16.67 -2.18 15.42
CA VAL A 214 -15.91 -3.43 15.27
C VAL A 214 -15.64 -3.67 13.80
N PHE A 215 -14.40 -4.04 13.48
CA PHE A 215 -13.98 -4.48 12.16
C PHE A 215 -13.31 -5.85 12.25
N ASN A 216 -13.13 -6.51 11.12
CA ASN A 216 -12.20 -7.63 10.99
C ASN A 216 -11.11 -7.24 10.01
N SER A 217 -9.86 -7.53 10.36
CA SER A 217 -8.69 -7.19 9.57
C SER A 217 -7.59 -8.24 9.75
N ALA A 218 -6.44 -8.04 9.11
CA ALA A 218 -5.33 -8.99 9.15
C ALA A 218 -4.14 -8.47 9.98
N ASP A 219 -3.26 -9.40 10.36
CA ASP A 219 -1.94 -9.11 10.90
C ASP A 219 -1.18 -8.09 10.04
N GLY A 220 -0.49 -7.15 10.69
CA GLY A 220 0.30 -6.10 10.05
C GLY A 220 -0.50 -4.90 9.53
N ASN A 221 -1.84 -4.95 9.51
CA ASN A 221 -2.63 -3.80 9.07
C ASN A 221 -2.54 -2.63 10.06
N GLU A 222 -2.44 -1.41 9.52
CA GLU A 222 -2.25 -0.18 10.28
C GLU A 222 -3.46 0.76 10.18
N PHE A 223 -3.91 1.26 11.33
CA PHE A 223 -4.96 2.27 11.40
C PHE A 223 -4.47 3.55 12.08
N THR A 224 -4.93 4.67 11.56
CA THR A 224 -4.69 6.02 12.08
C THR A 224 -5.99 6.58 12.64
N LEU A 225 -5.95 7.10 13.86
CA LEU A 225 -7.11 7.68 14.52
C LEU A 225 -6.93 9.19 14.60
N ARG A 226 -7.96 9.94 14.19
CA ARG A 226 -7.93 11.40 14.14
C ARG A 226 -9.16 12.00 14.81
N ASP A 227 -9.00 13.20 15.37
CA ASP A 227 -10.13 13.98 15.86
C ASP A 227 -10.89 14.67 14.72
N SER A 228 -11.99 15.32 15.06
CA SER A 228 -12.82 16.08 14.11
C SER A 228 -12.11 17.25 13.41
N ARG A 229 -10.92 17.64 13.89
CA ARG A 229 -10.07 18.70 13.32
C ARG A 229 -8.93 18.13 12.47
N GLY A 230 -8.82 16.80 12.38
CA GLY A 230 -7.77 16.09 11.64
C GLY A 230 -6.47 15.90 12.43
N ASN A 231 -6.43 16.23 13.72
CA ASN A 231 -5.25 15.97 14.54
C ASN A 231 -5.08 14.48 14.78
N HIS A 232 -3.84 13.99 14.75
CA HIS A 232 -3.53 12.61 15.11
C HIS A 232 -3.80 12.36 16.59
N LEU A 233 -4.57 11.31 16.87
CA LEU A 233 -4.84 10.82 18.22
C LEU A 233 -4.01 9.57 18.52
N ALA A 234 -3.94 8.64 17.57
CA ALA A 234 -3.22 7.38 17.72
C ALA A 234 -2.92 6.74 16.36
N LYS A 235 -1.96 5.81 16.37
CA LYS A 235 -1.68 4.87 15.29
C LYS A 235 -1.63 3.47 15.90
N VAL A 236 -2.29 2.51 15.29
CA VAL A 236 -2.36 1.13 15.77
C VAL A 236 -1.98 0.17 14.65
N VAL A 237 -1.14 -0.81 14.97
CA VAL A 237 -0.77 -1.89 14.05
C VAL A 237 -1.25 -3.19 14.66
N LEU A 238 -1.98 -3.98 13.88
CA LEU A 238 -2.52 -5.24 14.35
C LEU A 238 -1.44 -6.30 14.35
N GLN A 239 -1.41 -7.10 15.41
CA GLN A 239 -0.50 -8.24 15.48
C GLN A 239 -1.25 -9.51 15.88
N ASP A 240 -1.18 -10.57 15.09
CA ASP A 240 -1.78 -11.88 15.41
C ASP A 240 -1.29 -12.41 16.76
N ALA A 241 -0.07 -12.04 17.16
CA ALA A 241 0.52 -12.34 18.45
C ALA A 241 -0.32 -11.84 19.65
N TYR A 242 -1.14 -10.80 19.47
CA TYR A 242 -2.05 -10.28 20.49
C TYR A 242 -3.42 -10.98 20.49
N GLY A 243 -3.58 -12.00 19.66
CA GLY A 243 -4.77 -12.83 19.59
C GLY A 243 -5.84 -12.30 18.62
N PRO A 244 -6.91 -13.10 18.42
CA PRO A 244 -7.92 -12.85 17.40
C PRO A 244 -8.92 -11.75 17.75
N HIS A 245 -8.84 -11.18 18.96
CA HIS A 245 -9.71 -10.09 19.42
C HIS A 245 -8.86 -9.00 20.07
N GLN A 246 -8.78 -7.83 19.43
CA GLN A 246 -8.02 -6.68 19.89
C GLN A 246 -8.96 -5.51 20.13
N HIS A 247 -8.64 -4.66 21.10
CA HIS A 247 -9.44 -3.50 21.42
C HIS A 247 -8.56 -2.29 21.68
N PHE A 248 -8.99 -1.14 21.16
CA PHE A 248 -8.28 0.13 21.28
C PHE A 248 -9.25 1.19 21.77
N ALA A 249 -8.98 1.75 22.96
CA ALA A 249 -9.70 2.88 23.47
C ALA A 249 -8.99 4.18 23.09
N VAL A 250 -9.76 5.22 22.73
CA VAL A 250 -9.21 6.57 22.50
C VAL A 250 -9.84 7.55 23.48
N PRO A 251 -9.05 8.34 24.23
CA PRO A 251 -7.58 8.35 24.25
C PRO A 251 -7.01 7.00 24.71
N LEU A 252 -5.83 6.63 24.17
CA LEU A 252 -5.14 5.41 24.56
C LEU A 252 -4.78 5.52 26.05
N ASP A 253 -5.14 4.53 26.83
CA ASP A 253 -4.64 4.40 28.21
C ASP A 253 -3.11 4.38 28.18
N GLU A 254 -2.44 4.98 29.17
CA GLU A 254 -0.97 5.21 29.24
C GLU A 254 -0.10 3.94 29.08
N GLY A 255 -0.68 2.74 28.98
CA GLY A 255 0.00 1.47 28.74
C GLY A 255 0.09 1.01 27.27
N HIS A 256 -0.48 1.74 26.30
CA HIS A 256 -0.49 1.36 24.88
C HIS A 256 0.24 2.34 23.95
N GLN A 257 0.99 3.29 24.50
CA GLN A 257 1.83 4.19 23.70
C GLN A 257 3.15 3.49 23.33
N GLU A 258 3.30 3.22 22.03
CA GLU A 258 4.52 2.85 21.32
C GLU A 258 5.09 1.45 21.62
N LEU A 259 4.83 0.53 20.69
CA LEU A 259 5.77 -0.50 20.25
C LEU A 259 5.79 -0.55 18.72
#